data_AF-A0A1S8X870-F1
#
_entry.id   AF-A0A1S8X870-F1
#
_cell.length_a   1.000
_cell.length_b   1.000
_cell.length_c   1.000
_cell.angle_alpha   90.00
_cell.angle_beta   90.00
_cell.angle_gamma   90.00
#
_symmetry.space_group_name_H-M   'P 1'
#
loop_
_entity.id
_entity.type
_entity.pdbx_description
1 polymer ?
#
loop_
_entity_poly.entity_id
_entity_poly.type
_entity_poly.pdbx_seq_one_letter_code
_entity_poly.pdbx_strand_id
1 'polypeptide(L)' 'MADYWKSNPKKFCDVCKCWMADNKISVQNHESGLRHKANVEKKMNELLRNNKNSEREEQKLRDSIQQMNDVGFAASS' A
#
# COMPACT_ATOMS: atom_id res chain seq x y z
N MET A 1 -42.45 -21.55 -0.21
CA MET A 1 -41.14 -21.91 -0.81
C MET A 1 -40.28 -20.67 -0.70
N ALA A 2 -39.21 -20.70 0.11
CA ALA A 2 -38.35 -19.54 0.30
C ALA A 2 -37.41 -19.42 -0.90
N ASP A 3 -37.52 -18.31 -1.63
CA ASP A 3 -36.58 -17.93 -2.68
C ASP A 3 -35.20 -17.77 -2.02
N TYR A 4 -34.33 -18.76 -2.22
CA TYR A 4 -32.96 -18.69 -1.72
C TYR A 4 -32.18 -17.75 -2.63
N TRP A 5 -32.26 -16.45 -2.34
CA TRP A 5 -31.41 -15.46 -3.01
C TRP A 5 -29.96 -15.69 -2.61
N LYS A 6 -29.22 -16.42 -3.45
CA LYS A 6 -27.78 -16.59 -3.28
C LYS A 6 -27.10 -15.35 -3.85
N SER A 7 -26.44 -14.57 -2.99
CA SER A 7 -25.64 -13.43 -3.44
C SER A 7 -24.58 -13.89 -4.43
N ASN A 8 -24.54 -13.27 -5.63
CA ASN A 8 -23.46 -13.52 -6.58
C ASN A 8 -22.12 -13.18 -5.93
N PRO A 9 -21.18 -14.13 -5.81
CA PRO A 9 -19.90 -13.86 -5.20
C PRO A 9 -19.13 -12.84 -6.07
N LYS A 10 -18.60 -11.81 -5.42
CA LYS A 10 -17.81 -10.76 -6.05
C LYS A 10 -16.45 -10.70 -5.37
N LYS A 11 -15.39 -10.67 -6.17
CA LYS A 11 -14.02 -10.45 -5.71
C LYS A 11 -13.69 -8.96 -5.79
N PHE A 12 -12.98 -8.45 -4.79
CA PHE A 12 -12.38 -7.12 -4.84
C PHE A 12 -10.93 -7.22 -5.31
N CYS A 13 -10.49 -6.24 -6.11
CA CYS A 13 -9.09 -6.10 -6.49
C CYS A 13 -8.48 -4.87 -5.81
N ASP A 14 -7.49 -5.09 -4.92
CA ASP A 14 -6.82 -4.02 -4.17
C ASP A 14 -5.97 -3.09 -5.03
N VAL A 15 -5.49 -3.57 -6.17
CA VAL A 15 -4.65 -2.78 -7.09
C VAL A 15 -5.51 -1.83 -7.92
N CYS A 16 -6.61 -2.33 -8.47
CA CYS A 16 -7.52 -1.56 -9.32
C CYS A 16 -8.64 -0.86 -8.54
N LYS A 17 -8.81 -1.19 -7.26
CA LYS A 17 -9.88 -0.71 -6.36
C LYS A 17 -11.28 -0.91 -6.96
N CYS A 18 -11.53 -2.07 -7.57
CA CYS A 18 -12.80 -2.38 -8.22
C CYS A 18 -13.35 -3.74 -7.83
N TRP A 19 -14.67 -3.86 -7.88
CA TRP A 19 -15.38 -5.13 -7.71
C TRP A 19 -15.53 -5.83 -9.04
N MET A 20 -15.33 -7.14 -9.04
CA MET A 20 -15.40 -8.01 -10.21
C MET A 20 -16.10 -9.32 -9.85
N ALA A 21 -16.59 -10.03 -10.85
CA ALA A 21 -17.27 -11.30 -10.63
C ALA A 21 -16.27 -12.34 -10.10
N ASP A 22 -16.70 -13.16 -9.12
CA ASP A 22 -15.90 -14.26 -8.61
C ASP A 22 -16.01 -15.47 -9.55
N ASN A 23 -15.42 -15.32 -10.74
CA ASN A 23 -15.20 -16.43 -11.65
C ASN A 23 -13.77 -16.40 -12.18
N LYS A 24 -13.18 -17.59 -12.35
CA LYS A 24 -11.75 -17.74 -12.68
C LYS A 24 -11.36 -16.98 -13.95
N ILE A 25 -12.21 -16.98 -14.96
CA ILE A 25 -11.96 -16.31 -16.25
C ILE A 25 -11.93 -14.79 -16.07
N SER A 26 -12.89 -14.21 -15.34
CA SER A 26 -12.93 -12.78 -15.04
C SER A 26 -11.70 -12.34 -14.25
N VAL A 27 -11.25 -13.16 -13.30
CA VAL A 27 -10.02 -12.93 -12.53
C VAL A 27 -8.79 -12.93 -13.43
N GLN A 28 -8.62 -13.97 -14.23
CA GLN A 28 -7.46 -14.08 -15.12
C GLN A 28 -7.42 -12.95 -16.16
N ASN A 29 -8.57 -12.58 -16.73
CA ASN A 29 -8.66 -11.47 -17.68
C ASN A 29 -8.38 -10.12 -16.99
N HIS A 30 -8.85 -9.94 -15.76
CA HIS A 30 -8.57 -8.73 -14.99
C HIS A 30 -7.06 -8.60 -14.68
N GLU A 31 -6.43 -9.66 -14.17
CA GLU A 31 -5.00 -9.68 -13.81
C GLU A 31 -4.08 -9.56 -15.03
N SER A 32 -4.50 -10.14 -16.17
CA SER A 32 -3.74 -10.06 -17.42
C SER A 32 -3.89 -8.72 -18.14
N GLY A 33 -4.88 -7.91 -17.76
CA GLY A 33 -5.20 -6.63 -18.39
C GLY A 33 -4.11 -5.56 -18.20
N LEU A 34 -3.90 -4.73 -19.22
CA LEU A 34 -2.88 -3.67 -19.23
C LEU A 34 -3.02 -2.69 -18.05
N ARG A 35 -4.27 -2.32 -17.70
CA ARG A 35 -4.55 -1.44 -16.57
C ARG A 35 -4.10 -2.03 -15.24
N HIS A 36 -4.32 -3.34 -15.03
CA HIS A 36 -3.91 -3.99 -13.80
C HIS A 36 -2.39 -4.02 -13.70
N LYS A 37 -1.71 -4.48 -14.76
CA LYS A 37 -0.23 -4.53 -14.83
C LYS A 37 0.41 -3.16 -14.58
N ALA A 38 -0.06 -2.11 -15.26
CA ALA A 38 0.46 -0.76 -15.07
C ALA A 38 0.27 -0.25 -13.63
N ASN A 39 -0.87 -0.57 -13.00
CA ASN A 39 -1.11 -0.19 -11.61
C ASN A 39 -0.25 -0.99 -10.62
N VAL A 40 0.04 -2.27 -10.90
CA VAL A 40 0.97 -3.09 -10.12
C VAL A 40 2.37 -2.47 -10.18
N GLU A 41 2.86 -2.15 -11.37
CA GLU A 41 4.18 -1.53 -11.57
C GLU A 41 4.27 -0.18 -10.86
N LYS A 42 3.23 0.66 -10.98
CA LYS A 42 3.17 1.94 -10.27
C LYS A 42 3.20 1.74 -8.75
N LYS A 43 2.44 0.79 -8.22
CA LYS A 43 2.39 0.49 -6.78
C LYS A 43 3.75 -0.01 -6.28
N MET A 44 4.43 -0.86 -7.05
CA MET A 44 5.80 -1.33 -6.74
C MET A 44 6.76 -0.13 -6.62
N ASN A 45 6.75 0.78 -7.60
CA ASN A 45 7.61 1.95 -7.60
C ASN A 45 7.26 2.93 -6.46
N GLU A 46 5.99 3.10 -6.15
CA GLU A 46 5.53 3.92 -5.04
C GLU A 46 5.99 3.37 -3.69
N LEU A 47 5.93 2.04 -3.49
CA LEU A 47 6.43 1.39 -2.28
C LEU A 47 7.93 1.60 -2.10
N LEU A 48 8.73 1.42 -3.15
CA LEU A 48 10.18 1.66 -3.11
C LEU A 48 10.51 3.11 -2.77
N ARG A 49 9.81 4.06 -3.41
CA ARG A 49 10.00 5.49 -3.14
C ARG A 49 9.60 5.85 -1.71
N ASN A 50 8.47 5.32 -1.24
CA ASN A 50 7.98 5.59 0.11
C ASN A 50 8.93 5.03 1.17
N ASN A 51 9.45 3.82 0.97
CA ASN A 51 10.42 3.22 1.88
C ASN A 51 11.69 4.08 1.98
N LYS A 52 12.30 4.47 0.86
CA LYS A 52 13.46 5.37 0.84
C LYS A 52 13.18 6.72 1.50
N ASN A 53 11.98 7.28 1.30
CA ASN A 53 11.61 8.52 1.96
C ASN A 53 11.45 8.33 3.47
N SER A 54 10.83 7.24 3.89
CA SER A 54 10.65 6.89 5.30
C SER A 54 11.99 6.70 6.00
N GLU A 55 12.97 6.04 5.38
CA GLU A 55 14.33 5.89 5.94
C GLU A 55 15.02 7.25 6.12
N ARG A 56 14.89 8.15 5.15
CA ARG A 56 15.45 9.51 5.25
C ARG A 56 14.78 10.32 6.36
N GLU A 57 13.46 10.25 6.47
CA GLU A 57 12.71 10.96 7.52
C GLU A 57 13.05 10.39 8.90
N GLU A 58 13.19 9.07 9.02
CA GLU A 58 13.65 8.40 10.25
C GLU A 58 15.07 8.86 10.63
N GLN A 59 15.99 8.96 9.68
CA GLN A 59 17.35 9.45 9.95
C GLN A 59 17.33 10.90 10.46
N LYS A 60 16.57 11.81 9.82
CA LYS A 60 16.44 13.19 10.28
C LYS A 60 15.84 13.29 11.69
N LEU A 61 14.83 12.45 11.98
CA LEU A 61 14.23 12.36 13.31
C LEU A 61 15.27 11.92 14.34
N ARG A 62 16.07 10.89 14.03
CA ARG A 62 17.17 10.43 14.91
C ARG A 62 18.21 11.51 15.13
N ASP A 63 18.67 12.17 14.07
CA ASP A 63 19.67 13.24 14.15
C ASP A 63 19.12 14.41 15.01
N SER A 64 17.87 14.81 14.81
CA SER A 64 17.22 15.87 15.61
C SER A 64 17.11 15.48 17.09
N ILE A 65 16.73 14.24 17.40
CA ILE A 65 16.69 13.74 18.79
C ILE A 65 18.08 13.76 19.41
N GLN A 66 19.12 13.35 18.68
CA GLN A 66 20.49 13.36 19.16
C GLN A 66 20.96 14.79 19.47
N GLN A 67 20.70 15.75 18.58
CA GLN A 67 21.02 17.16 18.82
C GLN A 67 20.29 17.72 20.04
N MET A 68 19.00 17.41 20.21
CA MET A 68 18.24 17.85 21.37
C MET A 68 18.79 17.26 22.67
N ASN A 69 19.21 15.99 22.67
CA ASN A 69 19.83 15.37 23.83
C ASN A 69 21.17 16.02 24.18
N ASP A 70 22.02 16.26 23.17
CA ASP A 70 23.33 16.90 23.36
C ASP A 70 23.20 18.33 23.94
N VAL A 71 22.29 19.14 23.41
CA VAL A 71 21.98 20.48 23.94
C VAL A 71 21.36 20.41 25.34
N GLY A 72 20.46 19.44 25.59
CA GLY A 72 19.86 19.24 26.90
C GLY A 72 20.88 18.84 27.97
N PHE A 73 21.84 17.99 27.61
CA PHE A 73 22.94 17.60 28.49
C PHE A 73 23.88 18.78 28.79
N ALA A 74 24.26 19.55 27.76
CA ALA A 74 25.11 20.74 27.91
C ALA A 74 24.47 21.87 28.73
N ALA A 75 23.15 22.04 28.66
CA ALA A 75 22.41 23.03 29.47
C ALA A 75 22.20 22.60 30.92
N SER A 76 22.42 21.33 31.24
CA SER A 76 22.28 20.76 32.58
C SER A 76 23.61 20.60 33.35
N SER A 77 24.74 20.94 32.71
CA SER A 77 26.09 20.91 33.28
C SER A 77 26.61 22.29 33.65
#